data_AF-A0A949UEQ9-F1
#
_entry.id   AF-A0A949UEQ9-F1
#
_cell.length_a   1.000
_cell.length_b   1.000
_cell.length_c   1.000
_cell.angle_alpha   90.00
_cell.angle_beta   90.00
_cell.angle_gamma   90.00
#
_symmetry.space_group_name_H-M   'P 1'
#
loop_
_entity.id
_entity.type
_entity.pdbx_description
1 polymer ?
#
loop_
_entity_poly.entity_id
_entity_poly.type
_entity_poly.pdbx_seq_one_letter_code
_entity_poly.pdbx_strand_id
1 'polypeptide(L)' 'MASRSQRETLARAAQLLGGIGFLRDYLDVTATQLLRWMDATDAVPDEIYTRAVELVVRGLPTEEVEPAWREAR' A
#
# COMPACT_ATOMS: atom_id res chain seq x y z
N MET A 1 11.58 14.23 -1.29
CA MET A 1 11.88 12.85 -1.74
C MET A 1 11.11 11.87 -0.87
N ALA A 2 10.58 10.79 -1.45
CA ALA A 2 9.85 9.75 -0.73
C ALA A 2 10.74 8.94 0.22
N SER A 3 10.19 8.55 1.37
CA SER A 3 10.87 7.66 2.30
C SER A 3 10.91 6.22 1.77
N ARG A 4 11.78 5.38 2.36
CA ARG A 4 11.81 3.95 2.05
C ARG A 4 10.45 3.27 2.30
N SER A 5 9.83 3.56 3.44
CA SER A 5 8.52 3.00 3.79
C SER A 5 7.45 3.41 2.77
N GLN A 6 7.41 4.67 2.34
CA GLN A 6 6.47 5.13 1.31
C GLN A 6 6.63 4.35 0.01
N ARG A 7 7.86 4.15 -0.45
CA ARG A 7 8.15 3.37 -1.67
C ARG A 7 7.74 1.91 -1.55
N GLU A 8 8.06 1.27 -0.43
CA GLU A 8 7.70 -0.13 -0.18
C GLU A 8 6.18 -0.32 -0.09
N THR A 9 5.47 0.61 0.54
CA THR A 9 4.00 0.61 0.57
C THR A 9 3.40 0.74 -0.83
N LEU A 10 3.89 1.68 -1.66
CA LEU A 10 3.42 1.82 -3.05
C LEU A 10 3.70 0.57 -3.87
N ALA A 11 4.90 -0.02 -3.74
CA ALA A 11 5.24 -1.27 -4.41
C ALA A 11 4.34 -2.43 -3.97
N ARG A 12 4.04 -2.54 -2.67
CA ARG A 12 3.16 -3.58 -2.14
C ARG A 12 1.71 -3.38 -2.59
N ALA A 13 1.22 -2.15 -2.56
CA ALA A 13 -0.09 -1.77 -3.08
C ALA A 13 -0.24 -2.15 -4.56
N ALA A 14 0.79 -1.87 -5.37
CA ALA A 14 0.82 -2.26 -6.78
C ALA A 14 0.74 -3.78 -6.95
N GLN A 15 1.49 -4.55 -6.15
CA GLN A 15 1.41 -6.02 -6.19
C GLN A 15 0.01 -6.54 -5.85
N LEU A 16 -0.64 -5.99 -4.82
CA LEU A 16 -1.98 -6.40 -4.40
C LEU A 16 -3.05 -6.12 -5.47
N LEU A 17 -2.90 -5.04 -6.24
CA LEU A 17 -3.82 -4.69 -7.33
C LEU A 17 -3.49 -5.35 -8.67
N GLY A 18 -2.39 -6.12 -8.77
CA GLY A 18 -1.97 -6.74 -10.02
C GLY A 18 -1.12 -5.83 -10.94
N GLY A 19 -0.59 -4.72 -10.43
CA GLY A 19 0.45 -3.94 -11.08
C GLY A 19 0.33 -2.42 -10.89
N ILE A 20 1.32 -1.70 -11.41
CA ILE A 20 1.42 -0.24 -11.35
C ILE A 20 0.25 0.44 -12.09
N GLY A 21 -0.21 -0.16 -13.21
CA GLY A 21 -1.36 0.34 -13.97
C GLY A 21 -2.64 0.43 -13.14
N PHE A 22 -2.98 -0.65 -12.43
CA PHE A 22 -4.16 -0.65 -11.56
C PHE A 22 -3.98 0.27 -10.35
N LEU A 23 -2.76 0.38 -9.81
CA LEU A 23 -2.50 1.29 -8.69
C LEU A 23 -2.67 2.77 -9.08
N ARG A 24 -2.18 3.19 -10.25
CA ARG A 24 -2.35 4.58 -10.69
C ARG A 24 -3.82 4.94 -10.90
N ASP A 25 -4.60 4.00 -11.44
CA ASP A 25 -6.01 4.21 -11.72
C ASP A 25 -6.79 4.24 -10.40
N TYR A 26 -6.41 3.40 -9.43
CA TYR A 26 -6.94 3.43 -8.06
C TYR A 26 -6.64 4.75 -7.34
N LEU A 27 -5.40 5.23 -7.41
CA LEU A 27 -4.98 6.47 -6.73
C LEU A 27 -5.41 7.74 -7.47
N ASP A 28 -5.91 7.63 -8.70
CA ASP A 28 -6.24 8.73 -9.61
C ASP A 28 -5.04 9.66 -9.89
N VAL A 29 -3.92 9.04 -10.31
CA VAL A 29 -2.65 9.73 -10.58
C VAL A 29 -2.06 9.29 -11.91
N THR A 30 -1.15 10.09 -12.46
CA THR A 30 -0.45 9.68 -13.68
C THR A 30 0.61 8.61 -13.37
N ALA A 31 0.90 7.75 -14.36
CA ALA A 31 1.99 6.77 -14.26
C ALA A 31 3.34 7.44 -13.95
N THR A 32 3.60 8.61 -14.54
CA THR A 32 4.84 9.37 -14.35
C THR A 32 4.98 9.86 -12.91
N GLN A 33 3.92 10.40 -12.30
CA GLN A 33 3.95 10.82 -10.89
C GLN A 33 4.22 9.62 -9.97
N LEU A 34 3.49 8.52 -10.19
CA LEU A 34 3.65 7.32 -9.39
C LEU A 34 5.08 6.75 -9.47
N LEU A 35 5.66 6.68 -10.67
CA LEU A 35 7.04 6.24 -10.85
C LEU A 35 8.04 7.17 -10.16
N ARG A 36 7.86 8.50 -10.26
CA ARG A 36 8.73 9.47 -9.56
C ARG A 36 8.69 9.33 -8.05
N TRP A 37 7.53 9.00 -7.48
CA TRP A 37 7.39 8.68 -6.06
C TRP A 37 8.09 7.37 -5.69
N MET A 38 7.89 6.33 -6.50
CA MET A 38 8.51 5.01 -6.30
C MET A 38 10.04 5.04 -6.47
N ASP A 39 10.58 5.94 -7.27
CA ASP A 39 12.03 6.14 -7.46
C ASP A 39 12.63 7.16 -6.48
N ALA A 40 11.84 7.65 -5.51
CA ALA A 40 12.21 8.71 -4.56
C ALA A 40 12.63 10.04 -5.20
N THR A 41 12.33 10.25 -6.49
CA THR A 41 12.57 11.53 -7.18
C THR A 41 11.77 12.64 -6.51
N ASP A 42 10.49 12.39 -6.26
CA ASP A 42 9.57 13.32 -5.64
C ASP A 42 9.10 12.81 -4.26
N ALA A 43 8.56 13.72 -3.43
CA ALA A 43 7.86 13.34 -2.21
C ALA A 43 6.46 12.80 -2.55
N VAL A 44 5.99 11.80 -1.80
CA VAL A 44 4.61 11.29 -1.92
C VAL A 44 3.71 12.21 -1.10
N PRO A 45 2.59 12.72 -1.65
CA PRO A 45 1.59 13.40 -0.86
C PRO A 45 1.00 12.47 0.22
N ASP A 46 0.74 13.00 1.42
CA ASP A 46 0.28 12.20 2.56
C ASP A 46 -1.05 11.48 2.30
N GLU A 47 -1.96 12.11 1.55
CA GLU A 47 -3.24 11.50 1.14
C GLU A 47 -3.00 10.24 0.28
N ILE A 48 -2.10 10.33 -0.70
CA ILE A 48 -1.76 9.22 -1.59
C ILE A 48 -1.12 8.09 -0.77
N TYR A 49 -0.21 8.42 0.13
CA TYR A 49 0.41 7.44 1.00
C TYR A 49 -0.61 6.74 1.91
N THR A 50 -1.53 7.50 2.51
CA THR A 50 -2.58 6.97 3.38
C THR A 50 -3.48 5.98 2.62
N ARG A 51 -3.92 6.33 1.41
CA ARG A 51 -4.72 5.44 0.57
C ARG A 51 -3.98 4.15 0.19
N ALA A 52 -2.67 4.26 -0.09
CA ALA A 52 -1.84 3.08 -0.34
C ALA A 52 -1.68 2.20 0.90
N VAL A 53 -1.52 2.80 2.10
CA VAL A 53 -1.48 2.07 3.37
C VAL A 53 -2.81 1.34 3.62
N GLU A 54 -3.95 2.01 3.46
CA GLU A 54 -5.27 1.40 3.64
C GLU A 54 -5.47 0.19 2.73
N LEU A 55 -5.07 0.31 1.46
CA LEU A 55 -5.12 -0.78 0.50
C LEU A 55 -4.26 -1.96 0.94
N VAL A 56 -3.03 -1.69 1.41
CA VAL A 56 -2.15 -2.75 1.94
C VAL A 56 -2.77 -3.41 3.16
N VAL A 57 -3.28 -2.63 4.12
CA VAL A 57 -3.89 -3.16 5.35
C VAL A 57 -5.13 -4.01 5.04
N ARG A 58 -6.01 -3.57 4.13
CA ARG A 58 -7.22 -4.33 3.73
C ARG A 58 -6.90 -5.58 2.91
N GLY A 59 -5.82 -5.57 2.15
CA GLY A 59 -5.38 -6.70 1.32
C GLY A 59 -4.55 -7.75 2.07
N LEU A 60 -4.16 -7.48 3.32
CA LEU A 60 -3.62 -8.51 4.20
C LEU A 60 -4.78 -9.39 4.68
N PRO A 61 -4.66 -10.74 4.60
CA PRO A 61 -5.63 -11.59 5.26
C PRO A 61 -5.64 -11.21 6.74
N THR A 62 -6.78 -10.68 7.20
CA THR A 62 -7.09 -10.60 8.63
C THR A 62 -7.31 -12.04 9.07
N GLU A 63 -6.23 -12.76 9.35
CA GLU A 63 -6.38 -13.94 10.21
C GLU A 63 -7.01 -13.43 11.51
N GLU A 64 -8.27 -13.82 11.72
CA GLU A 64 -8.86 -13.94 13.05
C GLU A 64 -7.95 -14.85 13.86
N VAL A 65 -6.95 -14.28 14.50
CA VAL A 65 -6.30 -14.94 15.62
C VAL A 65 -7.18 -14.68 16.83
N GLU A 66 -8.34 -15.34 16.89
CA GLU A 66 -8.90 -15.69 18.19
C GLU A 66 -7.94 -16.72 18.79
N PRO A 67 -7.22 -16.39 19.87
CA PRO A 67 -6.32 -17.35 20.44
C PRO A 67 -7.16 -18.46 21.09
N ALA A 68 -7.00 -19.68 20.59
CA ALA A 68 -7.76 -20.90 20.92
C ALA A 68 -7.62 -21.42 22.37
N TRP A 69 -7.41 -20.54 23.35
CA TRP A 69 -7.24 -20.92 24.76
C TRP A 69 -8.47 -20.68 25.65
N ARG A 70 -9.64 -20.34 25.10
CA ARG A 70 -10.88 -20.20 25.91
C ARG A 70 -11.67 -21.50 26.16
N GLU A 71 -11.26 -22.65 25.64
CA GLU A 71 -11.93 -23.92 25.97
C GLU A 71 -11.00 -24.90 26.70
N ALA A 72 -10.54 -24.50 27.88
CA ALA A 72 -10.12 -25.43 28.93
C ALA A 72 -10.03 -24.70 30.29
N ARG A 73 -11.15 -24.21 30.81
CA ARG A 73 -11.27 -23.98 32.25
C ARG A 73 -12.70 -23.99 32.75
#